data_AF-K2CH10-F1
#
_entry.id   AF-K2CH10-F1
#
_cell.length_a   1.000
_cell.length_b   1.000
_cell.length_c   1.000
_cell.angle_alpha   90.00
_cell.angle_beta   90.00
_cell.angle_gamma   90.00
#
_symmetry.space_group_name_H-M   'P 1'
#
loop_
_entity.id
_entity.type
_entity.pdbx_description
1 polymer ?
#
loop_
_entity_poly.entity_id
_entity_poly.type
_entity_poly.pdbx_seq_one_letter_code
_entity_poly.pdbx_strand_id
1 'polypeptide(L)'
;IGVPIAQRAMTFKTIDMYYRLPQVEISSLTGFIETLASPEYANRKVGLPDLAEELHFEIDDLFPMTEALEILRFAYVLQGDIELTEKGKLFSEADILTRKKIFSEHLMSYVPIISYIREQLDQETKHEELENTFFKELEKKLSKQSAEEVLKIVIDWGRYAEIFAYDYNTGMLSLENP
;
A
#
# COMPACT_ATOMS: atom_id res chain seq x y z
N ILE A 1 30.35 -4.06 -30.99
CA ILE A 1 29.58 -2.80 -30.81
C ILE A 1 28.35 -3.21 -30.01
N GLY A 2 28.29 -2.81 -28.74
CA GLY A 2 27.30 -3.30 -27.78
C GLY A 2 25.90 -2.94 -28.21
N VAL A 3 25.01 -3.93 -28.22
CA VAL A 3 23.57 -3.72 -28.29
C VAL A 3 23.20 -2.83 -27.09
N PRO A 4 22.44 -1.74 -27.27
CA PRO A 4 21.92 -1.00 -26.13
C PRO A 4 21.12 -1.97 -25.27
N ILE A 5 21.53 -2.17 -24.01
CA ILE A 5 20.71 -2.85 -23.02
C ILE A 5 19.44 -2.01 -22.96
N ALA A 6 18.35 -2.52 -23.53
CA ALA A 6 17.06 -1.89 -23.44
C ALA A 6 16.83 -1.54 -21.97
N GLN A 7 16.59 -0.26 -21.67
CA GLN A 7 16.00 0.15 -20.41
C GLN A 7 14.75 -0.71 -20.25
N ARG A 8 14.86 -1.80 -19.48
CA ARG A 8 13.73 -2.65 -19.16
C ARG A 8 12.78 -1.70 -18.43
N ALA A 9 11.67 -1.36 -19.08
CA ALA A 9 10.73 -0.38 -18.53
C ALA A 9 10.48 -0.77 -17.07
N MET A 10 10.68 0.18 -16.15
CA MET A 10 10.41 -0.04 -14.74
C MET A 10 8.90 -0.16 -14.59
N THR A 11 8.38 -1.36 -14.82
CA THR A 11 6.95 -1.67 -14.72
C THR A 11 6.66 -2.04 -13.29
N PHE A 12 5.77 -1.30 -12.66
CA PHE A 12 5.33 -1.64 -11.33
C PHE A 12 4.29 -2.76 -11.35
N LYS A 13 4.21 -3.55 -10.27
CA LYS A 13 3.16 -4.53 -10.02
C LYS A 13 1.75 -3.93 -10.13
N THR A 14 0.93 -4.44 -11.04
CA THR A 14 -0.51 -4.13 -11.10
C THR A 14 -1.30 -5.24 -10.44
N ILE A 15 -2.30 -4.89 -9.62
CA ILE A 15 -3.11 -5.86 -8.87
C ILE A 15 -4.59 -5.75 -9.25
N ASP A 16 -5.36 -6.81 -9.01
CA ASP A 16 -6.80 -6.79 -9.14
C ASP A 16 -7.50 -6.64 -7.77
N MET A 17 -8.84 -6.58 -7.78
CA MET A 17 -9.66 -6.43 -6.59
C MET A 17 -9.51 -7.55 -5.55
N TYR A 18 -9.08 -8.74 -5.97
CA TYR A 18 -8.97 -9.93 -5.13
C TYR A 18 -7.51 -10.23 -4.76
N TYR A 19 -6.61 -9.27 -4.96
CA TYR A 19 -5.21 -9.42 -4.61
C TYR A 19 -5.04 -9.55 -3.09
N ARG A 20 -4.19 -10.50 -2.67
CA ARG A 20 -3.82 -10.65 -1.26
C ARG A 20 -2.82 -9.58 -0.90
N LEU A 21 -3.31 -8.48 -0.32
CA LEU A 21 -2.46 -7.37 0.06
C LEU A 21 -1.39 -7.80 1.08
N PRO A 22 -0.16 -7.27 0.96
CA PRO A 22 0.90 -7.53 1.92
C PRO A 22 0.45 -7.09 3.32
N GLN A 23 0.70 -7.96 4.31
CA GLN A 23 0.29 -7.72 5.69
C GLN A 23 1.30 -6.79 6.36
N VAL A 24 1.09 -5.48 6.22
CA VAL A 24 2.02 -4.46 6.73
C VAL A 24 1.28 -3.25 7.28
N GLU A 25 1.73 -2.82 8.47
CA GLU A 25 1.23 -1.61 9.13
C GLU A 25 1.75 -0.35 8.45
N ILE A 26 0.94 0.72 8.49
CA ILE A 26 1.31 2.01 7.91
C ILE A 26 2.56 2.63 8.57
N SER A 27 2.71 2.44 9.87
CA SER A 27 3.89 2.86 10.64
C SER A 27 5.17 2.25 10.06
N SER A 28 5.14 0.94 9.79
CA SER A 28 6.27 0.21 9.18
C SER A 28 6.56 0.70 7.77
N LEU A 29 5.53 0.92 6.93
CA LEU A 29 5.73 1.50 5.60
C LEU A 29 6.33 2.90 5.64
N THR A 30 5.84 3.74 6.54
CA THR A 30 6.32 5.12 6.70
C THR A 30 7.78 5.11 7.15
N GLY A 31 8.11 4.33 8.17
CA GLY A 31 9.48 4.20 8.65
C GLY A 31 10.41 3.64 7.57
N PHE A 32 9.96 2.68 6.77
CA PHE A 32 10.76 2.12 5.69
C PHE A 32 11.02 3.13 4.56
N ILE A 33 10.02 3.93 4.19
CA ILE A 33 10.19 5.04 3.23
C ILE A 33 11.17 6.08 3.79
N GLU A 34 11.07 6.44 5.07
CA GLU A 34 11.97 7.39 5.73
C GLU A 34 13.41 6.88 5.76
N THR A 35 13.61 5.59 6.05
CA THR A 35 14.91 4.92 5.93
C THR A 35 15.45 5.05 4.50
N LEU A 36 14.68 4.66 3.48
CA LEU A 36 15.15 4.75 2.09
C LEU A 36 15.40 6.20 1.61
N ALA A 37 14.79 7.18 2.27
CA ALA A 37 15.00 8.60 1.99
C ALA A 37 16.19 9.21 2.76
N SER A 38 16.82 8.46 3.66
CA SER A 38 17.95 8.95 4.45
C SER A 38 19.17 9.23 3.57
N PRO A 39 20.10 10.10 4.00
CA PRO A 39 21.28 10.46 3.21
C PRO A 39 22.12 9.25 2.76
N GLU A 40 22.09 8.14 3.50
CA GLU A 40 22.81 6.91 3.19
C GLU A 40 22.27 6.19 1.93
N TYR A 41 20.95 6.26 1.70
CA TYR A 41 20.24 5.51 0.66
C TYR A 41 19.57 6.40 -0.39
N ALA A 42 19.45 7.70 -0.16
CA ALA A 42 18.77 8.62 -1.05
C ALA A 42 19.36 8.60 -2.47
N ASN A 43 18.48 8.59 -3.48
CA ASN A 43 18.82 8.66 -4.91
C ASN A 43 19.73 7.53 -5.42
N ARG A 44 19.72 6.37 -4.78
CA ARG A 44 20.40 5.17 -5.25
C ARG A 44 19.51 3.94 -5.13
N LYS A 45 19.89 2.93 -5.91
CA LYS A 45 19.41 1.56 -5.74
C LYS A 45 20.12 0.95 -4.54
N VAL A 46 19.36 0.26 -3.71
CA VAL A 46 19.85 -0.44 -2.52
C VAL A 46 19.49 -1.91 -2.65
N GLY A 47 20.46 -2.80 -2.48
CA GLY A 47 20.22 -4.23 -2.44
C GLY A 47 19.46 -4.60 -1.17
N LEU A 48 18.38 -5.37 -1.31
CA LEU A 48 17.57 -5.83 -0.19
C LEU A 48 18.35 -6.69 0.82
N PRO A 49 19.30 -7.57 0.42
CA PRO A 49 20.12 -8.30 1.38
C PRO A 49 20.96 -7.38 2.27
N ASP A 50 21.62 -6.39 1.66
CA ASP A 50 22.46 -5.42 2.39
C ASP A 50 21.59 -4.58 3.35
N LEU A 51 20.43 -4.12 2.87
CA LEU A 51 19.48 -3.35 3.67
C LEU A 51 18.92 -4.17 4.85
N ALA A 52 18.65 -5.46 4.64
CA ALA A 52 18.19 -6.34 5.72
C ALA A 52 19.26 -6.50 6.81
N GLU A 53 20.51 -6.70 6.41
CA GLU A 53 21.65 -6.80 7.33
C GLU A 53 21.83 -5.51 8.15
N GLU A 54 21.79 -4.35 7.48
CA GLU A 54 21.95 -3.04 8.10
C GLU A 54 20.79 -2.68 9.05
N LEU A 55 19.57 -3.10 8.73
CA LEU A 55 18.38 -2.89 9.58
C LEU A 55 18.18 -3.98 10.64
N HIS A 56 19.04 -4.99 10.68
CA HIS A 56 18.89 -6.19 11.52
C HIS A 56 17.53 -6.88 11.36
N PHE A 57 17.03 -6.90 10.13
CA PHE A 57 15.80 -7.60 9.76
C PHE A 57 16.13 -8.92 9.07
N GLU A 58 15.22 -9.88 9.18
CA GLU A 58 15.25 -11.01 8.23
C GLU A 58 14.85 -10.47 6.86
N ILE A 59 15.48 -10.98 5.80
CA ILE A 59 15.17 -10.52 4.43
C ILE A 59 13.69 -10.73 4.08
N ASP A 60 13.08 -11.78 4.63
CA ASP A 60 11.67 -12.10 4.43
C ASP A 60 10.74 -11.03 5.03
N ASP A 61 11.19 -10.31 6.07
CA ASP A 61 10.43 -9.21 6.68
C ASP A 61 10.38 -7.97 5.77
N LEU A 62 11.35 -7.82 4.84
CA LEU A 62 11.35 -6.75 3.86
C LEU A 62 10.37 -7.00 2.70
N PHE A 63 10.01 -8.24 2.41
CA PHE A 63 9.18 -8.55 1.24
C PHE A 63 7.78 -7.94 1.30
N PRO A 64 7.02 -8.00 2.41
CA PRO A 64 5.72 -7.33 2.50
C PRO A 64 5.83 -5.81 2.34
N MET A 65 6.87 -5.19 2.91
CA MET A 65 7.08 -3.74 2.81
C MET A 65 7.42 -3.32 1.38
N THR A 66 8.38 -3.99 0.74
CA THR A 66 8.80 -3.71 -0.63
C THR A 66 7.66 -3.93 -1.63
N GLU A 67 6.88 -5.00 -1.45
CA GLU A 67 5.68 -5.28 -2.25
C GLU A 67 4.64 -4.17 -2.10
N ALA A 68 4.36 -3.71 -0.88
CA ALA A 68 3.42 -2.62 -0.65
C ALA A 68 3.89 -1.32 -1.31
N LEU A 69 5.17 -0.96 -1.18
CA LEU A 69 5.73 0.23 -1.82
C LEU A 69 5.69 0.14 -3.35
N GLU A 70 5.85 -1.05 -3.93
CA GLU A 70 5.74 -1.26 -5.37
C GLU A 70 4.29 -1.10 -5.85
N ILE A 71 3.33 -1.74 -5.17
CA ILE A 71 1.88 -1.61 -5.44
C ILE A 71 1.48 -0.13 -5.38
N LEU A 72 1.89 0.56 -4.32
CA LEU A 72 1.60 1.96 -4.08
C LEU A 72 2.51 2.91 -4.88
N ARG A 73 3.37 2.43 -5.78
CA ARG A 73 4.24 3.29 -6.63
C ARG A 73 5.16 4.24 -5.85
N PHE A 74 5.46 3.94 -4.59
CA PHE A 74 6.42 4.71 -3.78
C PHE A 74 7.86 4.22 -3.97
N ALA A 75 8.05 2.98 -4.43
CA ALA A 75 9.36 2.47 -4.79
C ALA A 75 9.33 1.63 -6.08
N TYR A 76 10.44 1.64 -6.80
CA TYR A 76 10.77 0.64 -7.81
C TYR A 76 11.44 -0.55 -7.11
N VAL A 77 11.00 -1.76 -7.41
CA VAL A 77 11.60 -3.00 -6.90
C VAL A 77 12.01 -3.87 -8.09
N LEU A 78 13.30 -4.14 -8.26
CA LEU A 78 13.84 -4.83 -9.43
C LEU A 78 15.01 -5.73 -9.05
N GLN A 79 14.89 -7.03 -9.31
CA GLN A 79 15.99 -8.01 -9.15
C GLN A 79 16.64 -8.01 -7.75
N GLY A 80 15.86 -7.75 -6.70
CA GLY A 80 16.39 -7.69 -5.33
C GLY A 80 16.93 -6.33 -4.92
N ASP A 81 16.83 -5.31 -5.78
CA ASP A 81 17.10 -3.91 -5.43
C ASP A 81 15.80 -3.12 -5.22
N ILE A 82 15.87 -2.09 -4.38
CA ILE A 82 14.82 -1.10 -4.17
C ILE A 82 15.34 0.33 -4.36
N GLU A 83 14.50 1.20 -4.90
CA GLU A 83 14.77 2.64 -5.05
C GLU A 83 13.46 3.44 -4.91
N LEU A 84 13.47 4.54 -4.15
CA LEU A 84 12.29 5.40 -4.02
C LEU A 84 11.96 6.09 -5.34
N THR A 85 10.67 6.14 -5.67
CA THR A 85 10.15 7.01 -6.72
C THR A 85 10.12 8.46 -6.24
N GLU A 86 9.91 9.41 -7.16
CA GLU A 86 9.68 10.81 -6.79
C GLU A 86 8.47 10.97 -5.85
N LYS A 87 7.43 10.13 -6.00
CA LYS A 87 6.28 10.11 -5.07
C LYS A 87 6.65 9.58 -3.69
N GLY A 88 7.51 8.57 -3.60
CA GLY A 88 8.04 8.07 -2.33
C GLY A 88 8.88 9.12 -1.59
N LYS A 89 9.71 9.88 -2.33
CA LYS A 89 10.48 11.01 -1.76
C LYS A 89 9.57 12.14 -1.28
N LEU A 90 8.59 12.54 -2.09
CA LEU A 90 7.61 13.55 -1.67
C LEU A 90 6.82 13.11 -0.43
N PHE A 91 6.50 11.81 -0.32
CA PHE A 91 5.86 11.26 0.86
C PHE A 91 6.77 11.37 2.10
N SER A 92 8.06 11.04 1.99
CA SER A 92 8.98 11.11 3.13
C SER A 92 9.17 12.55 3.65
N GLU A 93 9.20 13.54 2.76
CA GLU A 93 9.41 14.95 3.10
C GLU A 93 8.12 15.67 3.57
N ALA A 94 6.96 15.10 3.28
CA ALA A 94 5.67 15.71 3.56
C ALA A 94 5.32 15.74 5.06
N ASP A 95 4.54 16.75 5.46
CA ASP A 95 3.86 16.74 6.75
C ASP A 95 2.73 15.69 6.80
N ILE A 96 2.19 15.43 7.99
CA ILE A 96 1.19 14.37 8.19
C ILE A 96 -0.05 14.51 7.30
N LEU A 97 -0.55 15.74 7.11
CA LEU A 97 -1.74 15.99 6.30
C LEU A 97 -1.46 15.74 4.81
N THR A 98 -0.28 16.15 4.34
CA THR A 98 0.14 15.95 2.96
C THR A 98 0.48 14.47 2.69
N ARG A 99 1.09 13.76 3.64
CA ARG A 99 1.32 12.31 3.58
C ARG A 99 0.02 11.54 3.38
N LYS A 100 -1.00 11.83 4.20
CA LYS A 100 -2.33 11.20 4.06
C LYS A 100 -2.94 11.42 2.68
N LYS A 101 -2.84 12.63 2.12
CA LYS A 101 -3.32 12.94 0.77
C LYS A 101 -2.59 12.15 -0.31
N ILE A 102 -1.25 12.12 -0.26
CA ILE A 102 -0.44 11.33 -1.20
C ILE A 102 -0.79 9.84 -1.10
N PHE A 103 -0.94 9.32 0.12
CA PHE A 103 -1.32 7.93 0.34
C PHE A 103 -2.71 7.62 -0.22
N SER A 104 -3.69 8.49 0.05
CA SER A 104 -5.06 8.38 -0.45
C SER A 104 -5.12 8.36 -1.98
N GLU A 105 -4.43 9.29 -2.65
CA GLU A 105 -4.34 9.33 -4.12
C GLU A 105 -3.80 8.00 -4.69
N HIS A 106 -2.77 7.44 -4.07
CA HIS A 106 -2.13 6.21 -4.52
C HIS A 106 -2.98 4.96 -4.21
N LEU A 107 -3.64 4.89 -3.06
CA LEU A 107 -4.59 3.81 -2.76
C LEU A 107 -5.75 3.79 -3.75
N MET A 108 -6.41 4.93 -3.96
CA MET A 108 -7.53 5.06 -4.88
C MET A 108 -7.16 4.76 -6.33
N SER A 109 -5.90 4.97 -6.71
CA SER A 109 -5.41 4.72 -8.08
C SER A 109 -4.95 3.28 -8.30
N TYR A 110 -4.40 2.61 -7.28
CA TYR A 110 -3.64 1.38 -7.46
C TYR A 110 -4.10 0.20 -6.60
N VAL A 111 -5.07 0.39 -5.70
CA VAL A 111 -5.66 -0.66 -4.87
C VAL A 111 -7.16 -0.77 -5.15
N PRO A 112 -7.58 -1.62 -6.12
CA PRO A 112 -8.95 -1.61 -6.65
C PRO A 112 -10.05 -1.89 -5.62
N ILE A 113 -9.77 -2.70 -4.59
CA ILE A 113 -10.74 -2.98 -3.52
C ILE A 113 -11.06 -1.72 -2.70
N ILE A 114 -10.10 -0.81 -2.51
CA ILE A 114 -10.34 0.45 -1.80
C ILE A 114 -11.24 1.37 -2.62
N SER A 115 -10.96 1.51 -3.91
CA SER A 115 -11.78 2.31 -4.82
C SER A 115 -13.21 1.73 -4.91
N TYR A 116 -13.34 0.40 -4.96
CA TYR A 116 -14.63 -0.27 -4.92
C TYR A 116 -15.42 0.03 -3.64
N ILE A 117 -14.81 -0.11 -2.47
CA ILE A 117 -15.47 0.20 -1.18
C ILE A 117 -15.94 1.66 -1.18
N ARG A 118 -15.07 2.58 -1.60
CA ARG A 118 -15.40 4.00 -1.66
C ARG A 118 -16.60 4.26 -2.57
N GLU A 119 -16.60 3.69 -3.78
CA GLU A 119 -17.70 3.83 -4.73
C GLU A 119 -19.02 3.26 -4.21
N GLN A 120 -18.99 2.15 -3.46
CA GLN A 120 -20.19 1.58 -2.84
C GLN A 120 -20.74 2.49 -1.74
N LEU A 121 -19.88 3.02 -0.88
CA LEU A 121 -20.30 3.97 0.14
C LEU A 121 -20.85 5.27 -0.48
N ASP A 122 -20.24 5.77 -1.57
CA ASP A 122 -20.77 6.95 -2.28
C ASP A 122 -22.19 6.70 -2.85
N GLN A 123 -22.54 5.45 -3.17
CA GLN A 123 -23.86 5.07 -3.71
C GLN A 123 -24.93 4.85 -2.63
N GLU A 124 -24.52 4.50 -1.41
CA GLU A 124 -25.45 4.27 -0.30
C GLU A 124 -26.06 5.59 0.21
N THR A 125 -27.37 5.56 0.50
CA THR A 125 -28.10 6.78 0.91
C THR A 125 -27.55 7.41 2.20
N LYS A 126 -26.97 6.58 3.07
CA LYS A 126 -26.35 7.02 4.32
C LYS A 126 -24.82 7.10 4.25
N HIS A 127 -24.24 6.78 3.11
CA HIS A 127 -22.79 6.62 2.97
C HIS A 127 -22.17 5.64 3.97
N GLU A 128 -22.90 4.57 4.28
CA GLU A 128 -22.58 3.58 5.30
C GLU A 128 -22.86 2.18 4.78
N GLU A 129 -21.98 1.23 5.06
CA GLU A 129 -22.18 -0.20 4.75
C GLU A 129 -21.39 -1.08 5.72
N LEU A 130 -21.92 -2.26 6.05
CA LEU A 130 -21.26 -3.23 6.92
C LEU A 130 -20.08 -3.89 6.20
N GLU A 131 -18.99 -4.10 6.94
CA GLU A 131 -17.80 -4.80 6.46
C GLU A 131 -18.11 -6.18 5.87
N ASN A 132 -19.14 -6.85 6.41
CA ASN A 132 -19.55 -8.18 5.96
C ASN A 132 -20.00 -8.15 4.50
N THR A 133 -20.52 -7.03 4.00
CA THR A 133 -20.86 -6.86 2.57
C THR A 133 -19.60 -6.96 1.71
N PHE A 134 -18.52 -6.27 2.09
CA PHE A 134 -17.24 -6.33 1.39
C PHE A 134 -16.49 -7.65 1.58
N PHE A 135 -16.58 -8.23 2.79
CA PHE A 135 -16.07 -9.57 3.06
C PHE A 135 -16.70 -10.62 2.13
N LYS A 136 -18.03 -10.60 1.98
CA LYS A 136 -18.76 -11.50 1.08
C LYS A 136 -18.38 -11.28 -0.38
N GLU A 137 -18.09 -10.04 -0.77
CA GLU A 137 -17.59 -9.73 -2.11
C GLU A 137 -16.22 -10.38 -2.36
N LEU A 138 -15.28 -10.24 -1.42
CA LEU A 138 -13.95 -10.86 -1.49
C LEU A 138 -14.02 -12.40 -1.49
N GLU A 139 -14.92 -13.00 -0.70
CA GLU A 139 -15.16 -14.45 -0.64
C GLU A 139 -15.61 -15.06 -1.99
N LYS A 140 -16.02 -14.25 -2.97
CA LYS A 140 -16.34 -14.78 -4.31
C LYS A 140 -15.12 -15.39 -5.01
N LYS A 141 -13.90 -14.98 -4.64
CA LYS A 141 -12.65 -15.52 -5.21
C LYS A 141 -11.58 -15.87 -4.17
N LEU A 142 -11.68 -15.35 -2.95
CA LEU A 142 -10.76 -15.64 -1.85
C LEU A 142 -11.33 -16.68 -0.89
N SER A 143 -10.46 -17.40 -0.20
CA SER A 143 -10.87 -18.16 0.99
C SER A 143 -11.33 -17.18 2.08
N LYS A 144 -12.13 -17.66 3.03
CA LYS A 144 -12.55 -16.89 4.21
C LYS A 144 -11.39 -16.18 4.91
N GLN A 145 -10.35 -16.95 5.20
CA GLN A 145 -9.16 -16.44 5.89
C GLN A 145 -8.48 -15.34 5.06
N SER A 146 -8.27 -15.55 3.76
CA SER A 146 -7.63 -14.53 2.93
C SER A 146 -8.51 -13.29 2.70
N ALA A 147 -9.83 -13.45 2.66
CA ALA A 147 -10.76 -12.32 2.58
C ALA A 147 -10.69 -11.46 3.85
N GLU A 148 -10.63 -12.09 5.03
CA GLU A 148 -10.48 -11.42 6.33
C GLU A 148 -9.13 -10.68 6.43
N GLU A 149 -8.03 -11.34 6.06
CA GLU A 149 -6.68 -10.75 6.03
C GLU A 149 -6.59 -9.54 5.08
N VAL A 150 -7.23 -9.63 3.90
CA VAL A 150 -7.27 -8.51 2.95
C VAL A 150 -8.12 -7.37 3.49
N LEU A 151 -9.32 -7.66 3.99
CA LEU A 151 -10.25 -6.63 4.46
C LEU A 151 -9.65 -5.86 5.65
N LYS A 152 -8.94 -6.54 6.55
CA LYS A 152 -8.22 -5.90 7.64
C LYS A 152 -7.21 -4.86 7.13
N ILE A 153 -6.35 -5.23 6.18
CA ILE A 153 -5.36 -4.30 5.60
C ILE A 153 -6.03 -3.14 4.87
N VAL A 154 -7.10 -3.43 4.12
CA VAL A 154 -7.90 -2.42 3.43
C VAL A 154 -8.50 -1.40 4.41
N ILE A 155 -9.04 -1.87 5.54
CA ILE A 155 -9.60 -1.02 6.58
C ILE A 155 -8.50 -0.17 7.21
N ASP A 156 -7.39 -0.78 7.61
CA ASP A 156 -6.28 -0.08 8.27
C ASP A 156 -5.69 1.02 7.36
N TRP A 157 -5.45 0.69 6.08
CA TRP A 157 -4.92 1.65 5.11
C TRP A 157 -5.93 2.73 4.73
N GLY A 158 -7.20 2.37 4.53
CA GLY A 158 -8.26 3.30 4.15
C GLY A 158 -8.55 4.35 5.23
N ARG A 159 -8.53 3.94 6.51
CA ARG A 159 -8.69 4.85 7.66
C ARG A 159 -7.51 5.79 7.81
N TYR A 160 -6.27 5.30 7.66
CA TYR A 160 -5.10 6.17 7.71
C TYR A 160 -5.18 7.26 6.63
N ALA A 161 -5.66 6.88 5.45
CA ALA A 161 -5.80 7.74 4.28
C ALA A 161 -7.03 8.65 4.29
N GLU A 162 -7.88 8.56 5.34
CA GLU A 162 -9.15 9.29 5.45
C GLU A 162 -10.07 9.06 4.24
N ILE A 163 -10.04 7.85 3.65
CA ILE A 163 -10.91 7.48 2.52
C ILE A 163 -12.31 7.11 3.04
N PHE A 164 -12.36 6.41 4.18
CA PHE A 164 -13.55 6.04 4.92
C PHE A 164 -13.19 5.84 6.41
N ALA A 165 -14.18 6.07 7.29
CA ALA A 165 -14.11 5.68 8.69
C ALA A 165 -14.51 4.21 8.88
N TYR A 166 -14.21 3.67 10.06
CA TYR A 166 -14.62 2.33 10.47
C TYR A 166 -14.86 2.27 11.97
N ASP A 167 -15.99 1.69 12.38
CA ASP A 167 -16.34 1.43 13.78
C ASP A 167 -16.13 -0.05 14.12
N TYR A 168 -15.11 -0.33 14.94
CA TYR A 168 -14.75 -1.67 15.40
C TYR A 168 -15.84 -2.37 16.24
N ASN A 169 -16.79 -1.64 16.82
CA ASN A 169 -17.86 -2.25 17.61
C ASN A 169 -18.98 -2.79 16.72
N THR A 170 -19.23 -2.13 15.59
CA THR A 170 -20.37 -2.41 14.71
C THR A 170 -19.97 -3.04 13.38
N GLY A 171 -18.69 -2.94 13.00
CA GLY A 171 -18.19 -3.35 11.69
C GLY A 171 -18.66 -2.41 10.57
N MET A 172 -19.09 -1.19 10.89
CA MET A 172 -19.61 -0.23 9.92
C MET A 172 -18.47 0.55 9.27
N LEU A 173 -18.45 0.63 7.94
CA LEU A 173 -17.65 1.58 7.18
C LEU A 173 -18.51 2.79 6.82
N SER A 174 -17.95 4.01 6.85
CA SER A 174 -18.70 5.22 6.52
C SER A 174 -17.84 6.33 5.88
N LEU A 175 -18.49 7.29 5.20
CA LEU A 175 -17.85 8.52 4.72
C LEU A 175 -18.05 9.72 5.65
N GLU A 176 -18.68 9.53 6.82
CA GLU A 176 -18.85 10.58 7.82
C GLU A 176 -17.61 10.70 8.69
N ASN A 177 -16.98 11.89 8.69
CA ASN A 177 -15.71 12.16 9.39
C ASN A 177 -14.66 11.04 9.18
N PRO A 178 -14.33 10.71 7.91
CA PRO A 178 -13.44 9.61 7.56
C PRO A 178 -11.99 9.88 7.94
#